data_AF-A0A086YM51-F1
#
_entry.id   AF-A0A086YM51-F1
#
_cell.length_a   1.000
_cell.length_b   1.000
_cell.length_c   1.000
_cell.angle_alpha   90.00
_cell.angle_beta   90.00
_cell.angle_gamma   90.00
#
_symmetry.space_group_name_H-M   'P 1'
#
loop_
_entity.id
_entity.type
_entity.pdbx_description
1 polymer ?
#
loop_
_entity_poly.entity_id
_entity_poly.type
_entity_poly.pdbx_seq_one_letter_code
_entity_poly.pdbx_strand_id
1 'polypeptide(L)'
;MKLRICRDQATKTGIFGGHKGMRFSLSCRVEISSEEQELVEKYKVQDHVLTWREIDRGRIPGVTIRNLVDGIKQEVDDVATLLNNEEVIKGSVKDFKNLLMVMATFGGEEVIEI
;
A
#
# COMPACT_ATOMS: atom_id res chain seq x y z
N MET A 1 1.59 -3.27 13.52
CA MET A 1 1.60 -3.35 12.05
C MET A 1 2.95 -3.75 11.45
N LYS A 2 2.96 -4.65 10.46
CA LYS A 2 4.15 -5.09 9.69
C LYS A 2 3.84 -5.09 8.20
N LEU A 3 4.64 -4.39 7.38
CA LEU A 3 4.53 -4.44 5.92
C LEU A 3 5.41 -5.56 5.36
N ARG A 4 4.82 -6.48 4.59
CA ARG A 4 5.55 -7.46 3.76
C ARG A 4 5.56 -6.99 2.32
N ILE A 5 6.76 -6.98 1.74
CA ILE A 5 6.99 -6.69 0.32
C ILE A 5 7.75 -7.86 -0.28
N CYS A 6 7.31 -8.30 -1.46
CA CYS A 6 8.02 -9.27 -2.29
C CYS A 6 8.17 -8.68 -3.69
N ARG A 7 9.40 -8.69 -4.21
CA ARG A 7 9.71 -8.33 -5.59
C ARG A 7 10.02 -9.60 -6.36
N ASP A 8 9.52 -9.69 -7.57
CA ASP A 8 9.80 -10.81 -8.47
C ASP A 8 9.92 -10.32 -9.91
N GLN A 9 10.45 -11.15 -10.80
CA GLN A 9 10.61 -10.85 -12.21
C GLN A 9 10.44 -12.09 -13.09
N ALA A 10 9.84 -11.89 -14.26
CA ALA A 10 9.65 -12.92 -15.26
C ALA A 10 10.10 -12.41 -16.64
N THR A 11 10.78 -13.28 -17.39
CA THR A 11 11.12 -13.00 -18.79
C THR A 11 9.87 -12.93 -19.64
N LYS A 12 9.73 -11.89 -20.46
CA LYS A 12 8.71 -11.84 -21.52
C LYS A 12 9.25 -12.57 -22.74
N THR A 13 8.56 -13.62 -23.16
CA THR A 13 8.87 -14.34 -24.39
C THR A 13 7.86 -13.95 -25.49
N GLY A 14 8.37 -13.73 -26.71
CA GLY A 14 7.53 -13.57 -27.90
C GLY A 14 7.03 -14.91 -28.44
N ILE A 15 6.09 -14.87 -29.40
CA ILE A 15 5.48 -16.06 -30.06
C ILE A 15 6.52 -16.97 -30.74
N PHE A 16 7.75 -16.48 -30.96
CA PHE A 16 8.88 -17.24 -31.53
C PHE A 16 10.07 -17.40 -30.56
N GLY A 17 9.85 -17.35 -29.25
CA GLY A 17 10.90 -17.57 -28.25
C GLY A 17 11.92 -16.42 -28.08
N GLY A 18 11.79 -15.34 -28.85
CA GLY A 18 12.63 -14.15 -28.70
C GLY A 18 12.38 -13.42 -27.37
N HIS A 19 13.48 -12.99 -26.72
CA HIS A 19 13.44 -12.20 -25.49
C HIS A 19 12.83 -10.81 -25.76
N LYS A 20 11.70 -10.49 -25.12
CA LYS A 20 11.00 -9.19 -25.24
C LYS A 20 11.14 -8.30 -24.00
N GLY A 21 12.16 -8.56 -23.18
CA GLY A 21 12.44 -7.84 -21.95
C GLY A 21 11.89 -8.54 -20.70
N MET A 22 11.79 -7.78 -19.61
CA MET A 22 11.40 -8.29 -18.29
C MET A 22 10.04 -7.73 -17.88
N ARG A 23 9.24 -8.54 -17.18
CA ARG A 23 8.10 -8.10 -16.38
C ARG A 23 8.50 -8.18 -14.93
N PHE A 24 8.26 -7.13 -14.18
CA PHE A 24 8.48 -7.10 -12.74
C PHE A 24 7.15 -7.19 -12.02
N SER A 25 7.15 -7.78 -10.84
CA SER A 25 5.99 -7.76 -9.96
C SER A 25 6.35 -7.38 -8.53
N LEU A 26 5.44 -6.66 -7.89
CA LEU A 26 5.52 -6.19 -6.53
C LEU A 26 4.29 -6.69 -5.77
N SER A 27 4.49 -7.59 -4.83
CA SER A 27 3.43 -8.05 -3.93
C SER A 27 3.58 -7.37 -2.57
N CYS A 28 2.52 -6.77 -2.07
CA CYS A 28 2.50 -6.05 -0.80
C CYS A 28 1.35 -6.55 0.07
N ARG A 29 1.61 -6.82 1.36
CA ARG A 29 0.58 -7.11 2.36
C ARG A 29 0.94 -6.49 3.69
N VAL A 30 -0.04 -5.92 4.37
CA VAL A 30 0.11 -5.38 5.72
C VAL A 30 -0.52 -6.33 6.72
N GLU A 31 0.27 -6.75 7.71
CA GLU A 31 -0.22 -7.48 8.87
C GLU A 31 -0.51 -6.48 9.98
N ILE A 32 -1.77 -6.42 10.40
CA ILE A 32 -2.26 -5.62 11.52
C ILE A 32 -2.55 -6.51 12.73
N SER A 33 -2.37 -5.98 13.94
CA SER A 33 -2.73 -6.68 15.17
C SER A 33 -4.25 -6.68 15.39
N SER A 34 -4.74 -7.48 16.34
CA SER A 34 -6.17 -7.49 16.68
C SER A 34 -6.66 -6.10 17.14
N GLU A 35 -5.86 -5.37 17.91
CA GLU A 35 -6.20 -4.02 18.36
C GLU A 35 -6.27 -3.03 17.18
N GLU A 36 -5.35 -3.17 16.22
CA GLU A 36 -5.37 -2.35 14.99
C GLU A 36 -6.60 -2.69 14.12
N GLN A 37 -6.97 -3.96 14.03
CA GLN A 37 -8.17 -4.43 13.33
C GLN A 37 -9.46 -3.86 13.96
N GLU A 38 -9.57 -3.90 15.29
CA GLU A 38 -10.71 -3.33 16.02
C GLU A 38 -10.90 -1.84 15.72
N LEU A 39 -9.81 -1.07 15.61
CA LEU A 39 -9.86 0.33 15.20
C LEU A 39 -10.36 0.50 13.76
N VAL A 40 -9.87 -0.32 12.82
CA VAL A 40 -10.32 -0.28 11.42
C VAL A 40 -11.82 -0.52 11.34
N GLU A 41 -12.34 -1.51 12.07
CA GLU A 41 -13.76 -1.87 12.10
C GLU A 41 -14.60 -0.81 12.80
N LYS A 42 -14.17 -0.33 13.98
CA LYS A 42 -14.86 0.69 14.76
C LYS A 42 -15.07 1.98 13.96
N TYR A 43 -14.03 2.44 13.26
CA TYR A 43 -14.08 3.67 12.47
C TYR A 43 -14.49 3.44 11.01
N LYS A 44 -14.73 2.19 10.60
CA LYS A 44 -15.14 1.80 9.24
C LYS A 44 -14.22 2.35 8.14
N VAL A 45 -12.91 2.34 8.39
CA VAL A 45 -11.91 2.96 7.49
C VAL A 45 -11.29 1.98 6.50
N GLN A 46 -11.82 0.76 6.37
CA GLN A 46 -11.31 -0.22 5.40
C GLN A 46 -11.21 0.32 3.96
N ASP A 47 -12.10 1.23 3.57
CA ASP A 47 -12.13 1.82 2.22
C ASP A 47 -11.39 3.17 2.13
N HIS A 48 -10.68 3.57 3.19
CA HIS A 48 -9.84 4.76 3.18
C HIS A 48 -8.69 4.57 2.18
N VAL A 49 -8.53 5.57 1.30
CA VAL A 49 -7.57 5.56 0.20
C VAL A 49 -6.21 6.02 0.69
N LEU A 50 -5.19 5.18 0.54
CA LEU A 50 -3.83 5.44 0.99
C LEU A 50 -2.90 5.97 -0.10
N THR A 51 -3.18 5.66 -1.36
CA THR A 51 -2.40 6.16 -2.50
C THR A 51 -3.28 6.83 -3.53
N TRP A 52 -2.71 7.79 -4.25
CA TRP A 52 -3.38 8.53 -5.30
C TRP A 52 -2.51 8.52 -6.56
N ARG A 53 -3.14 8.37 -7.72
CA ARG A 53 -2.48 8.55 -9.02
C ARG A 53 -2.90 9.89 -9.58
N GLU A 54 -1.95 10.77 -9.81
CA GLU A 54 -2.17 12.05 -10.49
C GLU A 54 -2.43 11.82 -11.98
N ILE A 55 -3.39 12.56 -12.52
CA ILE A 55 -3.78 12.63 -13.93
C ILE A 55 -4.04 14.09 -14.30
N ASP A 56 -4.06 14.41 -15.60
CA ASP A 56 -4.25 15.79 -16.08
C ASP A 56 -5.53 16.47 -15.55
N ARG A 57 -6.54 15.70 -15.14
CA ARG A 57 -7.83 16.19 -14.62
C ARG A 57 -8.03 15.94 -13.11
N GLY A 58 -6.95 15.73 -12.35
CA GLY A 58 -7.00 15.54 -10.90
C GLY A 58 -6.34 14.24 -10.45
N ARG A 59 -6.94 13.55 -9.47
CA ARG A 59 -6.37 12.33 -8.91
C ARG A 59 -7.35 11.18 -8.91
N ILE A 60 -6.86 9.98 -9.22
CA ILE A 60 -7.62 8.74 -9.14
C ILE A 60 -7.20 8.00 -7.86
N PRO A 61 -8.16 7.52 -7.05
CA PRO A 61 -7.87 6.65 -5.91
C PRO A 61 -7.08 5.41 -6.34
N GLY A 62 -6.01 5.10 -5.60
CA GLY A 62 -5.22 3.90 -5.79
C GLY A 62 -5.60 2.81 -4.80
N VAL A 63 -4.69 2.54 -3.87
CA VAL A 63 -4.76 1.43 -2.92
C VAL A 63 -5.49 1.87 -1.66
N THR A 64 -6.44 1.07 -1.19
CA THR A 64 -7.13 1.27 0.10
C THR A 64 -6.48 0.47 1.24
N ILE A 65 -6.87 0.75 2.49
CA ILE A 65 -6.49 -0.07 3.65
C ILE A 65 -6.84 -1.54 3.42
N ARG A 66 -8.09 -1.82 2.99
CA ARG A 66 -8.56 -3.17 2.69
C ARG A 66 -7.64 -3.88 1.70
N ASN A 67 -7.28 -3.21 0.60
CA ASN A 67 -6.40 -3.81 -0.40
C ASN A 67 -5.04 -4.21 0.18
N LEU A 68 -4.44 -3.40 1.06
CA LEU A 68 -3.15 -3.76 1.68
C LEU A 68 -3.29 -4.88 2.72
N VAL A 69 -4.37 -4.93 3.48
CA VAL A 69 -4.61 -6.00 4.45
C VAL A 69 -4.84 -7.34 3.73
N ASP A 70 -5.68 -7.34 2.70
CA ASP A 70 -5.94 -8.52 1.85
C ASP A 70 -4.69 -8.94 1.06
N GLY A 71 -3.88 -7.96 0.69
CA GLY A 71 -2.70 -8.11 -0.14
C GLY A 71 -2.97 -7.70 -1.59
N ILE A 72 -2.00 -7.01 -2.18
CA ILE A 72 -2.01 -6.61 -3.60
C ILE A 72 -0.82 -7.19 -4.33
N LYS A 73 -0.98 -7.40 -5.63
CA LYS A 73 0.10 -7.65 -6.57
C LYS A 73 0.01 -6.62 -7.72
N GLN A 74 1.12 -5.95 -7.99
CA GLN A 74 1.27 -5.03 -9.12
C GLN A 74 2.25 -5.62 -10.11
N GLU A 75 1.97 -5.50 -11.39
CA GLU A 75 2.90 -5.88 -12.46
C GLU A 75 3.28 -4.64 -13.27
N VAL A 76 4.57 -4.48 -13.53
CA VAL A 76 5.12 -3.34 -14.24
C VAL A 76 6.23 -3.79 -15.19
N ASP A 77 6.48 -2.97 -16.21
CA ASP A 77 7.43 -3.28 -17.28
C ASP A 77 8.81 -2.65 -17.08
N ASP A 78 8.90 -1.83 -16.03
CA ASP A 78 10.07 -1.02 -15.73
C ASP A 78 10.38 -1.10 -14.23
N VAL A 79 11.66 -1.29 -13.91
CA VAL A 79 12.13 -1.45 -12.53
C VAL A 79 12.06 -0.13 -11.77
N ALA A 80 12.26 1.02 -12.42
CA ALA A 80 12.16 2.32 -11.75
C ALA A 80 10.72 2.58 -11.30
N THR A 81 9.74 2.23 -12.12
CA THR A 81 8.32 2.25 -11.77
C THR A 81 8.02 1.32 -10.59
N LEU A 82 8.61 0.12 -10.55
CA LEU A 82 8.46 -0.79 -9.40
C LEU A 82 8.97 -0.16 -8.10
N LEU A 83 10.18 0.42 -8.13
CA LEU A 83 10.80 1.04 -6.97
C LEU A 83 10.00 2.26 -6.49
N ASN A 84 9.50 3.08 -7.42
CA ASN A 84 8.62 4.20 -7.09
C ASN A 84 7.33 3.73 -6.41
N ASN A 85 6.67 2.70 -6.96
CA ASN A 85 5.45 2.15 -6.35
C ASN A 85 5.74 1.61 -4.94
N GLU A 86 6.87 0.95 -4.74
CA GLU A 86 7.27 0.46 -3.44
C GLU A 86 7.46 1.58 -2.41
N GLU A 87 8.16 2.66 -2.77
CA GLU A 87 8.34 3.81 -1.88
C GLU A 87 7.01 4.48 -1.53
N VAL A 88 6.11 4.61 -2.51
CA VAL A 88 4.74 5.09 -2.27
C VAL A 88 4.01 4.18 -1.26
N ILE A 89 4.04 2.86 -1.43
CA ILE A 89 3.41 1.92 -0.48
C ILE A 89 4.04 2.03 0.91
N LYS A 90 5.36 2.13 1.02
CA LYS A 90 6.04 2.31 2.32
C LYS A 90 5.58 3.59 3.02
N GLY A 91 5.46 4.70 2.29
CA GLY A 91 4.96 5.97 2.81
C GLY A 91 3.51 5.83 3.31
N SER A 92 2.64 5.30 2.45
CA SER A 92 1.24 5.06 2.75
C SER A 92 0.99 4.19 3.99
N VAL A 93 1.84 3.19 4.25
CA VAL A 93 1.72 2.36 5.46
C VAL A 93 2.13 3.13 6.72
N LYS A 94 3.08 4.06 6.63
CA LYS A 94 3.40 4.95 7.75
C LYS A 94 2.21 5.86 8.07
N ASP A 95 1.59 6.43 7.04
CA ASP A 95 0.40 7.28 7.19
C ASP A 95 -0.77 6.49 7.79
N PHE A 96 -0.98 5.26 7.34
CA PHE A 96 -1.96 4.35 7.95
C PHE A 96 -1.64 4.08 9.43
N LYS A 97 -0.38 3.87 9.81
CA LYS A 97 -0.01 3.67 11.22
C LYS A 97 -0.37 4.90 12.06
N ASN A 98 -0.07 6.08 11.55
CA ASN A 98 -0.38 7.35 12.23
C ASN A 98 -1.89 7.52 12.39
N LEU A 99 -2.66 7.21 11.35
CA LEU A 99 -4.13 7.23 11.41
C LEU A 99 -4.66 6.32 12.52
N LEU A 100 -4.16 5.09 12.62
CA LEU A 100 -4.54 4.17 13.70
C LEU A 100 -4.14 4.68 15.08
N MET A 101 -2.98 5.32 15.21
CA MET A 101 -2.55 5.90 16.48
C MET A 101 -3.49 7.01 16.94
N VAL A 102 -3.86 7.93 16.04
CA VAL A 102 -4.85 8.99 16.34
C VAL A 102 -6.22 8.38 16.67
N MET A 103 -6.65 7.35 15.93
CA MET A 103 -7.92 6.66 16.22
C MET A 103 -7.96 6.05 17.63
N ALA A 104 -6.81 5.62 18.14
CA ALA A 104 -6.67 5.04 19.46
C ALA A 104 -6.72 6.08 20.59
N THR A 105 -6.43 7.36 20.32
CA THR A 105 -6.48 8.42 21.34
C THR A 105 -7.89 8.99 21.55
N PHE A 106 -8.77 8.89 20.55
CA PHE A 106 -10.14 9.37 20.68
C PHE A 106 -10.91 8.67 21.81
N GLY A 107 -11.41 9.48 22.75
CA GLY A 107 -12.08 9.02 23.97
C GLY A 107 -11.24 9.14 25.24
N GLY A 108 -9.97 9.55 25.11
CA GLY A 108 -9.10 9.96 26.21
C GLY A 108 -8.73 11.45 26.15
N GLU A 109 -7.86 11.87 27.07
CA GLU A 109 -7.24 13.19 27.08
C GLU A 109 -5.78 13.06 26.62
N GLU A 110 -5.36 13.88 25.66
CA GLU A 110 -3.97 13.98 25.21
C GLU A 110 -3.37 15.29 25.75
N VAL A 111 -2.31 15.19 26.55
CA VAL A 111 -1.58 16.34 27.07
C VAL A 111 -0.30 16.52 26.25
N ILE A 112 -0.17 17.69 25.60
CA ILE A 112 1.03 18.08 24.86
C ILE A 112 1.70 19.21 25.61
N GLU A 113 2.87 18.94 26.20
CA GLU A 113 3.72 19.96 26.82
C GLU A 113 4.58 20.66 25.75
N ILE A 114 4.61 22.00 25.77
CA ILE A 114 5.34 22.86 24.83
C ILE A 114 6.48 23.56 25.56
#